data_AF-A0A0C2C646-F1
#
_entry.id   AF-A0A0C2C646-F1
#
_cell.length_a   1.000
_cell.length_b   1.000
_cell.length_c   1.000
_cell.angle_alpha   90.00
_cell.angle_beta   90.00
_cell.angle_gamma   90.00
#
_symmetry.space_group_name_H-M   'P 1'
#
loop_
_entity.id
_entity.type
_entity.pdbx_description
1 polymer ?
#
loop_
_entity_poly.entity_id
_entity_poly.type
_entity_poly.pdbx_seq_one_letter_code
_entity_poly.pdbx_strand_id
1 'polypeptide(L)'
;MVATISDELQGQVQALTEDKIRLAHRVQEFSEKLTVEDEQVDQLRIDRDVWKCKFLAQSIRTDELTYRSEVLIGMLRDAQRIVRSSKIYSVDSATFCVLMYAVKWKFIFSDSNPTTNADAKYFANLDLQSLIHRSPCEERLRKKGPNYENVTISCCRNCSGREIQLL
;
A
#
# COMPACT_ATOMS: atom_id res chain seq x y z
N MET A 1 -72.71 -40.05 -16.17
CA MET A 1 -71.80 -39.57 -17.24
C MET A 1 -71.41 -38.11 -17.05
N VAL A 2 -72.35 -37.17 -16.87
CA VAL A 2 -71.99 -35.77 -16.55
C VAL A 2 -71.31 -35.65 -15.18
N ALA A 3 -71.78 -36.37 -14.16
CA ALA A 3 -71.15 -36.40 -12.83
C ALA A 3 -69.70 -36.93 -12.85
N THR A 4 -69.44 -38.01 -13.58
CA THR A 4 -68.11 -38.63 -13.68
C THR A 4 -67.08 -37.76 -14.41
N ILE A 5 -67.52 -36.93 -15.38
CA ILE A 5 -66.64 -35.96 -16.06
C ILE A 5 -66.35 -34.78 -15.15
N SER A 6 -67.32 -34.36 -14.33
CA SER A 6 -67.15 -33.28 -13.34
C SER A 6 -66.11 -33.65 -12.28
N ASP A 7 -66.14 -34.88 -11.76
CA ASP A 7 -65.21 -35.34 -10.73
C ASP A 7 -63.77 -35.45 -11.27
N GLU A 8 -63.59 -35.97 -12.48
CA GLU A 8 -62.29 -36.05 -13.16
C GLU A 8 -61.70 -34.64 -13.39
N LEU A 9 -62.52 -33.71 -13.89
CA LEU A 9 -62.08 -32.33 -14.11
C LEU A 9 -61.69 -31.66 -12.77
N GLN A 10 -62.45 -31.92 -11.72
CA GLN A 10 -62.17 -31.37 -10.38
C GLN A 10 -60.87 -31.93 -9.80
N GLY A 11 -60.58 -33.22 -10.00
CA GLY A 11 -59.30 -33.84 -9.65
C GLY A 11 -58.11 -33.21 -10.40
N GLN A 12 -58.26 -32.97 -11.70
CA GLN A 12 -57.23 -32.31 -12.51
C GLN A 12 -56.98 -30.86 -12.08
N VAL A 13 -58.03 -30.10 -11.80
CA VAL A 13 -57.92 -28.72 -11.28
C VAL A 13 -57.20 -28.71 -9.94
N GLN A 14 -57.50 -29.67 -9.06
CA GLN A 14 -56.83 -29.78 -7.76
C GLN A 14 -55.34 -30.09 -7.92
N ALA A 15 -54.97 -31.06 -8.77
CA ALA A 15 -53.59 -31.39 -9.06
C ALA A 15 -52.81 -30.19 -9.64
N LEU A 16 -53.39 -29.48 -10.61
CA LEU A 16 -52.80 -28.26 -11.18
C LEU A 16 -52.67 -27.14 -10.15
N THR A 17 -53.62 -27.04 -9.21
CA THR A 17 -53.56 -26.04 -8.14
C THR A 17 -52.42 -26.34 -7.18
N GLU A 18 -52.23 -27.60 -6.79
CA GLU A 18 -51.10 -28.04 -5.96
C GLU A 18 -49.75 -27.79 -6.66
N ASP A 19 -49.63 -28.11 -7.94
CA ASP A 19 -48.41 -27.85 -8.70
C ASP A 19 -48.13 -26.36 -8.87
N LYS A 20 -49.17 -25.53 -9.07
CA LYS A 20 -49.03 -24.07 -9.10
C LYS A 20 -48.52 -23.54 -7.76
N ILE A 21 -49.05 -24.04 -6.64
CA ILE A 21 -48.58 -23.65 -5.31
C ILE A 21 -47.11 -24.04 -5.12
N ARG A 22 -46.73 -25.28 -5.49
CA ARG A 22 -45.33 -25.73 -5.43
C ARG A 22 -44.40 -24.87 -6.29
N LEU A 23 -44.83 -24.51 -7.50
CA LEU A 23 -44.06 -23.66 -8.39
C LEU A 23 -43.90 -22.25 -7.81
N ALA A 24 -44.97 -21.67 -7.26
CA ALA A 24 -44.92 -20.36 -6.62
C ALA A 24 -43.89 -20.31 -5.48
N HIS A 25 -43.86 -21.36 -4.64
CA HIS A 25 -42.84 -21.47 -3.58
C HIS A 25 -41.41 -21.54 -4.12
N ARG A 26 -41.15 -22.33 -5.19
CA ARG A 26 -39.81 -22.39 -5.80
C ARG A 26 -39.41 -21.06 -6.43
N VAL A 27 -40.35 -20.39 -7.10
CA VAL A 27 -40.08 -19.06 -7.68
C VAL A 27 -39.74 -18.06 -6.59
N GLN A 28 -40.45 -18.09 -5.47
CA GLN A 28 -40.13 -17.25 -4.32
C GLN A 28 -38.73 -17.57 -3.77
N GLU A 29 -38.40 -18.84 -3.56
CA GLU A 29 -37.07 -19.26 -3.08
C GLU A 29 -35.94 -18.79 -4.01
N PHE A 30 -36.12 -18.90 -5.33
CA PHE A 30 -35.13 -18.40 -6.28
C PHE A 30 -35.07 -16.87 -6.32
N SER A 31 -36.20 -16.18 -6.15
CA SER A 31 -36.22 -14.72 -6.05
C SER A 31 -35.42 -14.23 -4.84
N GLU A 32 -35.60 -14.88 -3.68
CA GLU A 32 -34.86 -14.55 -2.46
C GLU A 32 -33.35 -14.83 -2.62
N LYS A 33 -32.98 -15.95 -3.26
CA LYS A 33 -31.58 -16.24 -3.59
C LYS A 33 -30.99 -15.17 -4.52
N LEU A 34 -31.72 -14.76 -5.56
CA LEU A 34 -31.25 -13.73 -6.48
C LEU A 34 -31.01 -12.40 -5.79
N THR A 35 -31.86 -11.99 -4.85
CA THR A 35 -31.62 -10.75 -4.09
C THR A 35 -30.36 -10.81 -3.24
N VAL A 36 -30.08 -11.95 -2.61
CA VAL A 36 -28.88 -12.14 -1.79
C VAL A 36 -27.61 -12.14 -2.65
N GLU A 37 -27.64 -12.80 -3.81
CA GLU A 37 -26.50 -12.81 -4.73
C GLU A 37 -26.25 -11.43 -5.35
N ASP A 38 -27.29 -10.65 -5.64
CA ASP A 38 -27.17 -9.27 -6.14
C ASP A 38 -26.44 -8.36 -5.13
N GLU A 39 -26.82 -8.44 -3.84
CA GLU A 39 -26.12 -7.73 -2.76
C GLU A 39 -24.65 -8.16 -2.63
N GLN A 40 -24.35 -9.46 -2.79
CA GLN A 40 -22.97 -9.96 -2.79
C GLN A 40 -22.16 -9.41 -3.97
N VAL A 41 -22.75 -9.33 -5.16
CA VAL A 41 -22.10 -8.76 -6.35
C VAL A 41 -21.76 -7.29 -6.13
N ASP A 42 -22.66 -6.52 -5.54
CA ASP A 42 -22.41 -5.12 -5.21
C ASP A 42 -21.30 -4.95 -4.17
N GLN A 43 -21.28 -5.80 -3.15
CA GLN A 43 -20.21 -5.81 -2.15
C GLN A 43 -18.84 -6.12 -2.79
N LEU A 44 -18.78 -7.15 -3.64
CA LEU A 44 -17.55 -7.51 -4.38
C LEU A 44 -17.10 -6.39 -5.33
N ARG A 45 -18.04 -5.64 -5.91
CA ARG A 45 -17.75 -4.49 -6.76
C ARG A 45 -17.09 -3.36 -5.98
N ILE A 46 -17.57 -3.08 -4.76
CA ILE A 46 -16.96 -2.12 -3.84
C ILE A 46 -15.55 -2.57 -3.45
N ASP A 47 -15.40 -3.84 -3.05
CA ASP A 47 -14.10 -4.38 -2.63
C ASP A 47 -13.06 -4.32 -3.75
N ARG A 48 -13.46 -4.64 -4.99
CA ARG A 48 -12.61 -4.49 -6.18
C ARG A 48 -12.10 -3.06 -6.32
N ASP A 49 -12.97 -2.06 -6.17
CA ASP A 49 -12.60 -0.66 -6.33
C ASP A 49 -11.66 -0.20 -5.20
N VAL A 50 -11.88 -0.67 -3.97
CA VAL A 50 -10.97 -0.46 -2.84
C VAL A 50 -9.59 -1.06 -3.12
N TRP A 51 -9.53 -2.30 -3.61
CA TRP A 51 -8.27 -2.98 -3.93
C TRP A 51 -7.53 -2.29 -5.07
N LYS A 52 -8.25 -1.82 -6.10
CA LYS A 52 -7.69 -1.03 -7.19
C LYS A 52 -7.03 0.25 -6.67
N CYS A 53 -7.70 0.99 -5.78
CA CYS A 53 -7.14 2.19 -5.16
C CYS A 53 -5.90 1.88 -4.29
N LYS A 54 -5.94 0.80 -3.48
CA LYS A 54 -4.80 0.37 -2.67
C LYS A 54 -3.59 -0.01 -3.53
N PHE A 55 -3.82 -0.77 -4.59
CA PHE A 55 -2.78 -1.16 -5.53
C PHE A 55 -2.13 0.05 -6.20
N LEU A 56 -2.95 0.99 -6.69
CA LEU A 56 -2.45 2.21 -7.34
C LEU A 56 -1.64 3.08 -6.37
N ALA A 57 -2.12 3.25 -5.14
CA ALA A 57 -1.36 3.99 -4.12
C ALA A 57 -0.02 3.31 -3.83
N GLN A 58 0.00 1.98 -3.73
CA GLN A 58 1.22 1.22 -3.50
C GLN A 58 2.17 1.27 -4.69
N SER A 59 1.68 1.21 -5.93
CA SER A 59 2.52 1.29 -7.13
C SER A 59 3.23 2.64 -7.21
N ILE A 60 2.49 3.74 -7.02
CA ILE A 60 3.07 5.10 -7.00
C ILE A 60 4.15 5.22 -5.92
N ARG A 61 3.92 4.65 -4.72
CA ARG A 61 4.95 4.65 -3.66
C ARG A 61 6.17 3.82 -4.02
N THR A 62 5.97 2.65 -4.63
CA THR A 62 7.08 1.80 -5.07
C THR A 62 7.90 2.50 -6.14
N ASP A 63 7.27 3.20 -7.08
CA ASP A 63 7.96 3.98 -8.12
C ASP A 63 8.79 5.12 -7.50
N GLU A 64 8.20 5.88 -6.56
CA GLU A 64 8.89 6.96 -5.86
C GLU A 64 10.09 6.45 -5.03
N LEU A 65 9.93 5.34 -4.33
CA LEU A 65 11.01 4.70 -3.57
C LEU A 65 12.12 4.19 -4.48
N THR A 66 11.77 3.63 -5.63
CA THR A 66 12.73 3.12 -6.61
C THR A 66 13.55 4.27 -7.19
N TYR A 67 12.88 5.35 -7.61
CA TYR A 67 13.55 6.57 -8.07
C TYR A 67 14.52 7.14 -7.03
N ARG A 68 14.07 7.31 -5.78
CA ARG A 68 14.93 7.79 -4.68
C ARG A 68 16.11 6.84 -4.43
N SER A 69 15.90 5.53 -4.50
CA SER A 69 16.96 4.53 -4.33
C SER A 69 18.00 4.61 -5.44
N GLU A 70 17.59 4.76 -6.70
CA GLU A 70 18.50 4.91 -7.84
C GLU A 70 19.37 6.16 -7.71
N VAL A 71 18.78 7.29 -7.30
CA VAL A 71 19.51 8.55 -7.03
C VAL A 71 20.58 8.34 -5.95
N LEU A 72 20.20 7.73 -4.82
CA LEU A 72 21.14 7.46 -3.72
C LEU A 72 22.26 6.50 -4.11
N ILE A 73 21.95 5.45 -4.88
CA ILE A 73 22.95 4.51 -5.41
C ILE A 73 23.90 5.22 -6.37
N GLY A 74 23.39 6.12 -7.21
CA GLY A 74 24.19 6.97 -8.09
C GLY A 74 25.19 7.82 -7.29
N MET A 75 24.69 8.56 -6.30
CA MET A 75 25.51 9.37 -5.40
C MET A 75 26.58 8.54 -4.67
N LEU A 76 26.23 7.34 -4.19
CA LEU A 76 27.19 6.45 -3.53
C LEU A 76 28.28 5.96 -4.49
N ARG A 77 27.91 5.62 -5.74
CA ARG A 77 28.88 5.23 -6.76
C ARG A 77 29.84 6.37 -7.10
N ASP A 78 29.33 7.61 -7.18
CA ASP A 78 30.14 8.79 -7.45
C ASP A 78 31.09 9.10 -6.29
N ALA A 79 30.60 9.07 -5.04
CA ALA A 79 31.43 9.20 -3.85
C ALA A 79 32.52 8.10 -3.80
N GLN A 80 32.17 6.85 -4.13
CA GLN A 80 33.12 5.75 -4.19
C GLN A 80 34.16 5.94 -5.32
N ARG A 81 33.76 6.49 -6.47
CA ARG A 81 34.67 6.82 -7.58
C ARG A 81 35.69 7.87 -7.13
N ILE A 82 35.25 8.93 -6.45
CA ILE A 82 36.13 9.98 -5.93
C ILE A 82 37.15 9.37 -4.95
N VAL A 83 36.69 8.61 -3.96
CA VAL A 83 37.58 7.95 -2.97
C VAL A 83 38.58 6.99 -3.63
N ARG A 84 38.15 6.21 -4.62
CA ARG A 84 39.04 5.32 -5.37
C ARG A 84 40.05 6.10 -6.21
N SER A 85 39.62 7.16 -6.90
CA SER A 85 40.51 8.00 -7.71
C SER A 85 41.59 8.65 -6.85
N SER A 86 41.26 9.12 -5.65
CA SER A 86 42.24 9.67 -4.70
C SER A 86 43.27 8.64 -4.21
N LYS A 87 42.90 7.35 -4.14
CA LYS A 87 43.84 6.26 -3.77
C LYS A 87 44.73 5.80 -4.93
N ILE A 88 44.27 5.87 -6.18
CA ILE A 88 45.07 5.43 -7.35
C ILE A 88 46.30 6.32 -7.56
N TYR A 89 46.25 7.61 -7.20
CA TYR A 89 47.43 8.49 -7.22
C TYR A 89 48.47 8.21 -6.10
N SER A 90 48.24 7.21 -5.24
CA SER A 90 49.15 6.85 -4.14
C SER A 90 50.05 5.63 -4.43
N VAL A 91 49.96 4.99 -5.60
CA VAL A 91 50.79 3.81 -5.89
C VAL A 91 51.34 3.87 -7.31
N ASP A 92 52.34 4.73 -7.51
CA ASP A 92 53.44 4.48 -8.45
C ASP A 92 54.66 5.30 -7.99
N SER A 93 55.30 4.84 -6.92
CA SER A 93 56.67 5.19 -6.62
C SER A 93 57.29 4.09 -5.79
N ALA A 94 57.68 3.02 -6.48
CA ALA A 94 58.76 2.13 -6.06
C ALA A 94 60.13 2.84 -5.99
N THR A 95 60.15 4.16 -5.76
CA THR A 95 61.34 4.98 -5.50
C THR A 95 61.38 5.48 -4.04
N PHE A 96 60.37 5.18 -3.22
CA PHE A 96 60.29 5.66 -1.83
C PHE A 96 60.83 4.69 -0.76
N CYS A 97 61.74 3.78 -1.12
CA CYS A 97 62.40 2.90 -0.14
C CYS A 97 63.67 3.51 0.51
N VAL A 98 64.10 4.72 0.15
CA VAL A 98 65.42 5.23 0.61
C VAL A 98 65.36 6.21 1.79
N LEU A 99 64.23 6.81 2.14
CA LEU A 99 64.18 7.81 3.22
C LEU A 99 63.27 7.39 4.38
N MET A 100 63.64 6.25 4.97
CA MET A 100 63.12 5.75 6.25
C MET A 100 63.80 6.44 7.44
N TYR A 101 63.96 7.77 7.41
CA TYR A 101 64.46 8.51 8.56
C TYR A 101 63.66 9.79 8.76
N ALA A 102 62.90 9.78 9.84
CA ALA A 102 62.49 10.92 10.66
C ALA A 102 62.12 12.21 9.90
N VAL A 103 60.82 12.48 9.81
CA VAL A 103 60.17 13.77 10.16
C VAL A 103 58.78 13.79 9.51
N LYS A 104 57.77 14.12 10.32
CA LYS A 104 56.42 14.52 9.90
C LYS A 104 55.64 13.48 9.09
N TRP A 105 54.89 12.68 9.85
CA TRP A 105 53.53 12.23 9.51
C TRP A 105 52.51 13.39 9.37
N LYS A 106 52.97 14.60 9.01
CA LYS A 106 52.16 15.82 8.95
C LYS A 106 52.00 16.34 7.51
N PHE A 107 52.53 15.66 6.50
CA PHE A 107 52.55 16.24 5.15
C PHE A 107 52.62 15.19 4.03
N ILE A 108 51.68 14.25 3.98
CA ILE A 108 51.25 13.65 2.70
C ILE A 108 49.71 13.66 2.67
N PHE A 109 49.18 14.87 2.83
CA PHE A 109 47.86 15.23 2.33
C PHE A 109 48.01 16.59 1.66
N SER A 110 49.08 16.74 0.85
CA SER A 110 49.29 17.93 0.04
C SER A 110 48.79 17.60 -1.35
N ASP A 111 47.60 18.12 -1.61
CA ASP A 111 47.06 18.42 -2.94
C ASP A 111 46.68 17.22 -3.82
N SER A 112 45.69 16.45 -3.39
CA SER A 112 44.84 15.76 -4.37
C SER A 112 43.94 16.83 -5.01
N ASN A 113 44.22 17.15 -6.28
CA ASN A 113 43.42 17.91 -7.25
C ASN A 113 42.32 18.83 -6.67
N PRO A 114 42.32 20.16 -6.91
CA PRO A 114 41.32 21.07 -6.34
C PRO A 114 39.86 20.68 -6.65
N THR A 115 39.65 19.95 -7.75
CA THR A 115 38.38 19.33 -8.13
C THR A 115 37.93 18.22 -7.17
N THR A 116 38.81 17.29 -6.80
CA THR A 116 38.48 16.19 -5.87
C THR A 116 38.15 16.66 -4.45
N ASN A 117 38.75 17.78 -4.01
CA ASN A 117 38.47 18.41 -2.72
C ASN A 117 37.11 19.14 -2.74
N ALA A 118 36.78 19.81 -3.84
CA ALA A 118 35.48 20.45 -4.03
C ALA A 118 34.34 19.43 -4.08
N ASP A 119 34.51 18.33 -4.82
CA ASP A 119 33.51 17.27 -4.92
C ASP A 119 33.32 16.55 -3.58
N ALA A 120 34.41 16.26 -2.85
CA ALA A 120 34.33 15.67 -1.51
C ALA A 120 33.61 16.60 -0.50
N LYS A 121 33.86 17.91 -0.56
CA LYS A 121 33.13 18.90 0.25
C LYS A 121 31.66 19.02 -0.14
N TYR A 122 31.34 18.88 -1.42
CA TYR A 122 29.95 18.87 -1.90
C TYR A 122 29.18 17.66 -1.32
N PHE A 123 29.75 16.46 -1.39
CA PHE A 123 29.12 15.26 -0.80
C PHE A 123 29.01 15.34 0.73
N ALA A 124 29.97 15.93 1.42
CA ALA A 124 29.93 16.10 2.88
C ALA A 124 28.83 17.07 3.35
N ASN A 125 28.45 18.03 2.50
CA ASN A 125 27.41 19.03 2.80
C ASN A 125 26.05 18.70 2.16
N LEU A 126 25.90 17.50 1.58
CA LEU A 126 24.67 17.11 0.89
C LEU A 126 23.56 16.80 1.90
N ASP A 127 22.44 17.52 1.81
CA ASP A 127 21.29 17.28 2.68
C ASP A 127 20.37 16.18 2.15
N LEU A 128 20.50 14.99 2.75
CA LEU A 128 19.71 13.81 2.44
C LEU A 128 18.28 13.88 2.99
N GLN A 129 17.94 14.84 3.87
CA GLN A 129 16.59 14.91 4.45
C GLN A 129 15.52 15.13 3.39
N SER A 130 15.84 15.92 2.36
CA SER A 130 14.96 16.15 1.20
C SER A 130 14.56 14.85 0.46
N LEU A 131 15.41 13.83 0.48
CA LEU A 131 15.16 12.52 -0.13
C LEU A 131 14.40 11.56 0.79
N ILE A 132 14.35 11.85 2.10
CA ILE A 132 13.79 10.99 3.15
C ILE A 132 12.44 11.53 3.67
N HIS A 133 12.06 12.77 3.34
CA HIS A 133 10.75 13.30 3.70
C HIS A 133 9.63 12.43 3.14
N ARG A 134 8.79 11.94 4.06
CA ARG A 134 7.54 11.24 3.76
C ARG A 134 6.45 12.26 3.44
N SER A 135 5.56 11.90 2.54
CA SER A 135 4.39 12.73 2.22
C SER A 135 3.46 12.87 3.44
N PRO A 136 2.78 14.01 3.64
CA PRO A 136 1.98 14.31 4.85
C PRO A 136 0.84 13.31 5.16
N CYS A 137 0.43 12.49 4.19
CA CYS A 137 -0.56 11.42 4.35
C CYS A 137 0.02 10.13 4.98
N GLU A 138 1.23 10.21 5.55
CA GLU A 138 2.01 9.08 6.04
C GLU A 138 2.49 9.24 7.48
N GLU A 139 1.86 10.10 8.29
CA GLU A 139 1.91 9.88 9.73
C GLU A 139 1.30 8.50 9.98
N ARG A 140 2.12 7.57 10.49
CA ARG A 140 1.66 6.23 10.84
C ARG A 140 0.55 6.43 11.85
N LEU A 141 -0.71 6.34 11.41
CA LEU A 141 -1.87 6.36 12.29
C LEU A 141 -1.55 5.33 13.36
N ARG A 142 -1.18 5.79 14.56
CA ARG A 142 -1.01 4.93 15.71
C ARG A 142 -2.32 4.15 15.74
N LYS A 143 -2.25 2.82 15.66
CA LYS A 143 -3.44 2.00 15.89
C LYS A 143 -4.02 2.56 17.18
N LYS A 144 -5.19 3.21 17.13
CA LYS A 144 -5.92 3.53 18.36
C LYS A 144 -5.99 2.20 19.08
N GLY A 145 -5.58 2.17 20.34
CA GLY A 145 -5.80 1.00 21.18
C GLY A 145 -7.27 0.59 21.07
N PRO A 146 -7.62 -0.68 21.31
CA PRO A 146 -9.02 -1.10 21.34
C PRO A 146 -9.81 -0.08 22.16
N ASN A 147 -10.75 0.59 21.49
CA ASN A 147 -11.56 1.61 22.12
C ASN A 147 -12.65 0.86 22.86
N TYR A 148 -12.44 0.63 24.16
CA TYR A 148 -13.43 -0.01 25.03
C TYR A 148 -14.54 0.95 25.47
N GLU A 149 -14.57 2.16 24.91
CA GLU A 149 -15.55 3.19 25.25
C GLU A 149 -16.61 3.34 24.15
N ASN A 150 -17.84 3.44 24.63
CA ASN A 150 -19.10 3.39 23.88
C ASN A 150 -19.09 4.30 22.65
N VAL A 151 -19.13 3.71 21.46
CA VAL A 151 -19.21 4.46 20.20
C VAL A 151 -20.60 5.10 20.11
N THR A 152 -20.67 6.43 20.24
CA THR A 152 -21.89 7.20 19.98
C THR A 152 -21.99 7.54 18.49
N ILE A 153 -22.67 6.68 17.73
CA ILE A 153 -23.05 7.00 16.34
C ILE A 153 -24.22 7.97 16.40
N SER A 154 -23.99 9.24 16.04
CA SER A 154 -25.05 10.24 15.93
C SER A 154 -25.54 10.33 14.49
N CYS A 155 -26.78 9.89 14.25
CA CYS A 155 -27.39 9.90 12.91
C CYS A 155 -27.89 11.29 12.46
N CYS A 156 -27.96 12.27 13.36
CA CYS A 156 -28.34 13.65 13.05
C CYS A 156 -27.93 14.60 14.19
N ARG A 157 -28.07 15.93 13.98
CA ARG A 157 -27.79 16.97 14.99
C ARG A 157 -28.62 16.86 16.26
N ASN A 158 -29.74 16.15 16.21
CA ASN A 158 -30.61 15.92 17.37
C ASN A 158 -30.18 14.69 18.21
N CYS A 159 -29.28 13.85 17.67
CA CYS A 159 -28.77 12.61 18.29
C CYS A 159 -27.31 12.73 18.73
N SER A 160 -26.66 13.89 18.56
CA SER A 160 -25.31 14.14 19.05
C SER A 160 -25.30 14.22 20.57
N GLY A 161 -24.56 13.33 21.24
CA GLY A 161 -24.34 13.37 22.69
C GLY A 161 -25.26 12.46 23.52
N ARG A 162 -26.12 11.63 22.92
CA ARG A 162 -26.84 10.57 23.64
C ARG A 162 -26.05 9.26 23.56
N GLU A 163 -25.53 8.79 24.69
CA GLU A 163 -24.94 7.46 24.81
C GLU A 163 -26.03 6.39 24.63
N ILE A 164 -25.86 5.53 23.62
CA ILE A 164 -26.65 4.31 23.49
C ILE A 164 -25.85 3.21 24.19
N GLN A 165 -26.32 2.77 25.36
CA GLN A 165 -25.78 1.57 25.99
C GLN A 165 -26.27 0.36 25.20
N LEU A 166 -25.34 -0.33 24.52
CA LEU A 166 -25.61 -1.65 23.96
C LEU A 166 -25.61 -2.63 25.14
N LEU A 167 -26.79 -3.15 25.49
CA LEU A 167 -26.94 -4.32 26.36
C LEU A 167 -26.36 -5.55 25.69
#